data_AF-A0A5M9GHC7-F1
#
_entry.id   AF-A0A5M9GHC7-F1
#
_cell.length_a   1.000
_cell.length_b   1.000
_cell.length_c   1.000
_cell.angle_alpha   90.00
_cell.angle_beta   90.00
_cell.angle_gamma   90.00
#
_symmetry.space_group_name_H-M   'P 1'
#
loop_
_entity.id
_entity.type
_entity.pdbx_description
1 polymer ?
#
loop_
_entity_poly.entity_id
_entity_poly.type
_entity_poly.pdbx_seq_one_letter_code
_entity_poly.pdbx_strand_id
1 'polypeptide(L)'
;MSAQSLNNTQLDGSRQNSLQTAVPFLRITPHSRSGGMGNAGVAVEGDANASAINVASLAFLPFNTGGVAVSYSPWLKELASDMSLSYLSGYYRLDERNTITVV
;
A
#
# COMPACT_ATOMS: atom_id res chain seq x y z
N MET A 1 -14.47 19.07 -13.99
CA MET A 1 -14.86 18.20 -15.12
C MET A 1 -15.60 17.01 -14.56
N SER A 2 -16.85 16.82 -15.02
CA SER A 2 -17.81 15.72 -14.86
C SER A 2 -18.13 15.15 -13.46
N ALA A 3 -19.34 15.47 -12.99
CA ALA A 3 -20.07 14.74 -11.95
C ALA A 3 -20.68 13.47 -12.56
N GLN A 4 -20.36 12.30 -12.02
CA GLN A 4 -21.04 11.06 -12.39
C GLN A 4 -22.15 10.75 -11.38
N SER A 5 -23.37 11.12 -11.78
CA SER A 5 -24.61 10.56 -11.23
C SER A 5 -24.76 9.13 -11.76
N LEU A 6 -24.79 8.14 -10.88
CA LEU A 6 -25.20 6.77 -11.20
C LEU A 6 -26.39 6.40 -10.30
N ASN A 7 -27.55 6.24 -10.91
CA ASN A 7 -28.74 5.68 -10.27
C ASN A 7 -28.45 4.21 -9.93
N ASN A 8 -28.05 3.95 -8.68
CA ASN A 8 -27.58 2.64 -8.19
C ASN A 8 -28.72 1.73 -7.71
N THR A 9 -29.88 1.71 -8.36
CA THR A 9 -30.98 0.80 -8.01
C THR A 9 -30.86 -0.51 -8.81
N GLN A 10 -30.54 -1.60 -8.13
CA GLN A 10 -30.66 -2.95 -8.70
C GLN A 10 -32.14 -3.27 -8.93
N LEU A 11 -32.42 -4.19 -9.87
CA LEU A 11 -33.78 -4.64 -10.24
C LEU A 11 -34.59 -5.22 -9.05
N ASP A 12 -33.91 -5.52 -7.94
CA ASP A 12 -34.46 -6.00 -6.66
C ASP A 12 -34.76 -4.86 -5.66
N GLY A 13 -34.76 -3.60 -6.11
CA GLY A 13 -35.04 -2.43 -5.26
C GLY A 13 -33.94 -2.07 -4.25
N SER A 14 -32.86 -2.84 -4.19
CA SER A 14 -31.70 -2.54 -3.36
C SER A 14 -30.85 -1.41 -3.97
N ARG A 15 -30.44 -0.46 -3.11
CA ARG A 15 -29.50 0.60 -3.49
C ARG A 15 -28.09 0.07 -3.31
N GLN A 16 -27.36 -0.04 -4.40
CA GLN A 16 -25.95 -0.39 -4.38
C GLN A 16 -25.19 0.80 -3.75
N ASN A 17 -24.59 0.60 -2.58
CA ASN A 17 -23.77 1.63 -1.92
C ASN A 17 -22.30 1.23 -2.07
N SER A 18 -21.80 1.17 -3.31
CA SER A 18 -20.40 0.91 -3.55
C SER A 18 -19.58 2.13 -3.14
N LEU A 19 -18.65 1.94 -2.20
CA LEU A 19 -17.69 2.96 -1.82
C LEU A 19 -16.73 3.19 -3.00
N GLN A 20 -16.89 4.32 -3.67
CA GLN A 20 -16.04 4.71 -4.79
C GLN A 20 -14.80 5.41 -4.23
N THR A 21 -13.62 4.81 -4.41
CA THR A 21 -12.35 5.41 -4.01
C THR A 21 -11.72 6.09 -5.22
N ALA A 22 -11.23 7.31 -5.04
CA ALA A 22 -10.58 8.05 -6.12
C ALA A 22 -9.25 7.40 -6.58
N VAL A 23 -8.64 6.60 -5.70
CA VAL A 23 -7.28 6.09 -5.87
C VAL A 23 -7.21 4.60 -5.50
N PRO A 24 -7.68 3.68 -6.37
CA PRO A 24 -7.76 2.26 -6.05
C PRO A 24 -6.38 1.58 -5.93
N PHE A 25 -5.33 2.13 -6.54
CA PHE A 25 -3.99 1.53 -6.52
C PHE A 25 -3.31 1.57 -5.15
N LEU A 26 -3.70 2.48 -4.25
CA LEU A 26 -3.18 2.52 -2.87
C LEU A 26 -3.56 1.28 -2.04
N ARG A 27 -4.59 0.54 -2.48
CA ARG A 27 -4.98 -0.72 -1.83
C ARG A 27 -4.05 -1.87 -2.20
N ILE A 28 -3.21 -1.71 -3.23
CA ILE A 28 -2.26 -2.74 -3.64
C ILE A 28 -1.02 -2.61 -2.77
N THR A 29 -0.84 -3.57 -1.87
CA THR A 29 0.29 -3.57 -0.94
C THR A 29 1.61 -3.75 -1.71
N PRO A 30 2.56 -2.80 -1.63
CA PRO A 30 3.84 -2.88 -2.33
C PRO A 30 4.88 -3.77 -1.61
N HIS A 31 4.41 -4.71 -0.79
CA HIS A 31 5.23 -5.52 0.08
C HIS A 31 4.93 -7.01 -0.17
N SER A 32 5.91 -7.74 -0.72
CA SER A 32 5.75 -9.14 -1.12
C SER A 32 5.47 -10.07 0.06
N ARG A 33 6.15 -9.87 1.21
CA ARG A 33 5.98 -10.69 2.41
C ARG A 33 4.56 -10.55 2.99
N SER A 34 4.07 -9.32 3.21
CA SER A 34 2.70 -9.14 3.69
C SER A 34 1.65 -9.42 2.63
N GLY A 35 1.96 -9.20 1.35
CA GLY A 35 1.12 -9.60 0.23
C GLY A 35 0.88 -11.10 0.20
N GLY A 36 1.93 -11.90 0.42
CA GLY A 36 1.84 -13.37 0.56
C GLY A 36 1.06 -13.82 1.81
N MET A 37 1.04 -13.01 2.86
CA MET A 37 0.19 -13.22 4.04
C MET A 37 -1.25 -12.73 3.86
N GLY A 38 -1.67 -12.38 2.64
CA GLY A 38 -3.03 -11.88 2.37
C GLY A 38 -3.25 -10.45 2.84
N ASN A 39 -2.25 -9.58 2.69
CA ASN A 39 -2.21 -8.20 3.19
C ASN A 39 -2.27 -8.08 4.74
N ALA A 40 -1.96 -9.16 5.46
CA ALA A 40 -1.81 -9.13 6.90
C ALA A 40 -0.37 -8.74 7.27
N GLY A 41 -0.10 -7.44 7.45
CA GLY A 41 1.25 -6.92 7.76
C GLY A 41 1.36 -5.99 8.97
N VAL A 42 0.25 -5.64 9.62
CA VAL A 42 0.22 -4.56 10.63
C VAL A 42 1.01 -4.89 11.90
N ALA A 43 1.04 -6.17 12.30
CA ALA A 43 1.72 -6.66 13.50
C ALA A 43 2.99 -7.47 13.19
N VAL A 44 3.54 -7.31 11.99
CA VAL A 44 4.78 -7.96 11.57
C VAL A 44 5.95 -7.05 11.93
N GLU A 45 7.11 -7.66 12.16
CA GLU A 45 8.36 -6.92 12.35
C GLU A 45 8.59 -5.93 11.20
N GLY A 46 9.00 -4.71 11.55
CA GLY A 46 9.19 -3.64 10.57
C GLY A 46 10.30 -3.98 9.57
N ASP A 47 10.15 -3.51 8.33
CA ASP A 47 11.19 -3.49 7.31
C ASP A 47 11.02 -2.26 6.42
N ALA A 48 11.80 -2.14 5.35
CA ALA A 48 11.75 -0.96 4.48
C ALA A 48 10.38 -0.71 3.82
N ASN A 49 9.50 -1.70 3.69
CA ASN A 49 8.14 -1.54 3.17
C ASN A 49 7.09 -1.29 4.26
N ALA A 50 7.49 -1.24 5.53
CA ALA A 50 6.59 -0.99 6.65
C ALA A 50 5.86 0.35 6.52
N SER A 51 6.43 1.32 5.80
CA SER A 51 5.81 2.61 5.54
C SER A 51 4.47 2.53 4.79
N ALA A 52 4.23 1.48 3.99
CA ALA A 52 2.95 1.26 3.31
C ALA A 52 1.84 0.69 4.20
N ILE A 53 2.19 0.05 5.33
CA ILE A 53 1.25 -0.73 6.16
C ILE A 53 1.19 -0.22 7.59
N ASN A 54 2.35 -0.03 8.22
CA ASN A 54 2.50 0.44 9.60
C ASN A 54 3.86 1.12 9.79
N VAL A 55 3.90 2.46 9.70
CA VAL A 55 5.13 3.24 9.91
C VAL A 55 5.65 3.10 11.35
N ALA A 56 4.78 2.87 12.35
CA ALA A 56 5.18 2.80 13.75
C ALA A 56 6.03 1.56 14.08
N SER A 57 5.94 0.48 13.29
CA SER A 57 6.77 -0.71 13.50
C SER A 57 8.28 -0.43 13.29
N LEU A 58 8.62 0.61 12.51
CA LEU A 58 10.00 1.04 12.28
C LEU A 58 10.69 1.60 13.53
N ALA A 59 9.94 2.01 14.55
CA ALA A 59 10.50 2.47 15.83
C ALA A 59 11.09 1.32 16.66
N PHE A 60 10.68 0.08 16.39
CA PHE A 60 11.10 -1.13 17.12
C PHE A 60 12.29 -1.85 16.49
N LEU A 61 12.75 -1.40 15.33
CA LEU A 61 13.93 -1.97 14.66
C LEU A 61 15.21 -1.74 15.46
N PRO A 62 16.24 -2.60 15.37
CA PRO A 62 17.49 -2.46 16.13
C PRO A 62 18.21 -1.12 15.90
N PHE A 63 19.11 -0.74 16.82
CA PHE A 63 19.84 0.52 16.70
C PHE A 63 20.72 0.58 15.46
N ASN A 64 20.87 1.77 14.86
CA ASN A 64 21.72 1.98 13.68
C ASN A 64 21.35 1.07 12.49
N THR A 65 20.08 0.71 12.36
CA THR A 65 19.56 -0.04 11.21
C THR A 65 18.98 0.92 10.17
N GLY A 66 19.29 0.62 8.92
CA GLY A 66 18.73 1.27 7.76
C GLY A 66 18.53 0.25 6.65
N GLY A 67 17.59 0.53 5.77
CA GLY A 67 17.28 -0.37 4.67
C GLY A 67 16.54 0.34 3.56
N VAL A 68 16.65 -0.23 2.37
CA VAL A 68 15.91 0.20 1.18
C VAL A 68 15.18 -1.00 0.60
N ALA A 69 13.98 -0.78 0.08
CA ALA A 69 13.20 -1.77 -0.63
C ALA A 69 12.72 -1.21 -1.95
N VAL A 70 12.70 -2.08 -2.95
CA VAL A 70 12.15 -1.80 -4.27
C VAL A 70 11.20 -2.93 -4.62
N SER A 71 9.99 -2.56 -5.03
CA SER A 71 8.95 -3.49 -5.45
C SER A 71 8.43 -3.07 -6.81
N TYR A 72 8.36 -4.03 -7.72
CA TYR A 72 7.85 -3.85 -9.07
C TYR A 72 6.81 -4.92 -9.39
N SER A 73 5.59 -4.49 -9.69
CA SER A 73 4.46 -5.35 -10.00
C SER A 73 3.81 -4.92 -11.31
N PRO A 74 3.94 -5.70 -12.39
CA PRO A 74 3.21 -5.42 -13.63
C PRO A 74 1.71 -5.66 -13.40
N TRP A 75 0.87 -4.65 -13.65
CA TRP A 75 -0.57 -4.71 -13.40
C TRP A 75 -1.33 -4.58 -14.73
N LEU A 76 -2.32 -5.46 -14.95
CA LEU A 76 -3.29 -5.30 -16.04
C LEU A 76 -2.72 -5.50 -17.47
N LYS A 77 -1.78 -6.43 -17.64
CA LYS A 77 -1.16 -6.75 -18.95
C LYS A 77 -2.14 -6.99 -20.11
N GLU A 78 -3.34 -7.50 -19.84
CA GLU A 78 -4.35 -7.79 -20.88
C GLU A 78 -5.22 -6.58 -21.25
N LEU A 79 -5.30 -5.55 -20.41
CA LEU A 79 -6.15 -4.39 -20.65
C LEU A 79 -5.35 -3.15 -21.09
N ALA A 80 -4.09 -3.04 -20.68
CA ALA A 80 -3.16 -2.01 -21.12
C ALA A 80 -1.70 -2.49 -21.00
N SER A 81 -0.93 -2.37 -22.08
CA SER A 81 0.44 -2.92 -22.19
C SER A 81 1.46 -2.32 -21.21
N ASP A 82 1.23 -1.09 -20.71
CA ASP A 82 2.25 -0.30 -20.01
C ASP A 82 1.88 0.07 -18.57
N MET A 83 0.95 -0.65 -17.95
CA MET A 83 0.61 -0.41 -16.54
C MET A 83 1.53 -1.22 -15.61
N SER A 84 2.31 -0.50 -14.81
CA SER A 84 3.15 -1.11 -13.77
C SER A 84 3.06 -0.31 -12.47
N LEU A 85 3.10 -1.03 -11.35
CA LEU A 85 3.20 -0.45 -10.02
C LEU A 85 4.63 -0.59 -9.54
N SER A 86 5.31 0.53 -9.40
CA SER A 86 6.65 0.62 -8.84
C SER A 86 6.58 1.30 -7.49
N TYR A 87 7.31 0.78 -6.51
CA TYR A 87 7.38 1.31 -5.16
C TYR A 87 8.83 1.27 -4.69
N LEU A 88 9.33 2.40 -4.21
CA LEU A 88 10.66 2.55 -3.68
C LEU A 88 10.53 3.13 -2.29
N SER A 89 11.08 2.46 -1.30
CA SER A 89 11.05 2.97 0.06
C SER A 89 12.39 2.79 0.75
N GLY A 90 12.65 3.67 1.69
CA GLY A 90 13.85 3.65 2.52
C GLY A 90 13.49 4.02 3.95
N TYR A 91 14.29 3.54 4.89
CA TYR A 91 14.22 4.00 6.27
C TYR A 91 15.60 4.05 6.89
N TYR A 92 15.73 4.92 7.89
CA TYR A 92 16.93 5.04 8.69
C TYR A 92 16.57 5.40 10.13
N ARG A 93 17.06 4.61 11.09
CA ARG A 93 16.89 4.89 12.51
C ARG A 93 17.97 5.85 12.99
N LEU A 94 17.56 7.04 13.42
CA LEU A 94 18.44 8.08 13.92
C LEU A 94 18.82 7.85 15.39
N ASP A 95 17.81 7.57 16.23
CA ASP A 95 17.96 7.43 17.68
C ASP A 95 17.07 6.30 18.24
N GLU A 96 17.07 6.11 19.59
CA GLU A 96 16.24 5.10 20.29
C GLU A 96 14.75 5.28 20.06
N ARG A 97 14.35 6.49 19.69
CA ARG A 97 12.95 6.87 19.58
C ARG A 97 12.59 7.43 18.21
N ASN A 98 13.57 7.66 17.34
CA ASN A 98 13.38 8.39 16.10
C ASN A 98 13.80 7.54 14.90
N THR A 99 12.86 7.30 13.99
CA THR A 99 13.10 6.66 12.70
C THR A 99 12.48 7.51 11.60
N ILE A 100 13.23 7.75 10.53
CA ILE A 100 12.74 8.44 9.33
C ILE A 100 12.51 7.41 8.23
N THR A 101 11.45 7.59 7.45
CA THR A 101 11.16 6.79 6.26
C THR A 101 10.79 7.68 5.08
N VAL A 102 11.12 7.21 3.89
CA VAL A 102 10.79 7.82 2.60
C VAL A 102 10.15 6.74 1.71
N VAL A 103 9.17 7.15 0.92
CA VAL A 103 8.36 6.33 0.00
C VAL A 103 8.14 7.11 -1.29
#